data_AF-A0A3A0ASM3-F1
#
_entry.id   AF-A0A3A0ASM3-F1
#
_cell.length_a   1.000
_cell.length_b   1.000
_cell.length_c   1.000
_cell.angle_alpha   90.00
_cell.angle_beta   90.00
_cell.angle_gamma   90.00
#
_symmetry.space_group_name_H-M   'P 1'
#
loop_
_entity.id
_entity.type
_entity.pdbx_description
1 polymer ?
#
loop_
_entity_poly.entity_id
_entity_poly.type
_entity_poly.pdbx_seq_one_letter_code
_entity_poly.pdbx_strand_id
1 'polypeptide(L)'
;MHSAAPPYALRYRLVDGFIHHWLAAGPQLLSPDESGQRMGSPGLPPTEHELQPPTSRPLHLSGFGEQDAGLRWDLLRCADDHFLHLSDFARPTPLRVWLYATLVQQTDGAITARLTAHGQVIIWLNGQAVHRHPAEPATTIASSTFSLPFKAGENDLLICCEQAIQGTAPWRLALQLPDLRSAPTARIQLPIGANYTKQLHAYEMLFDQATTDRDLFTGSDLVAIQWPQNLPEALPLNLRLQFPDGQIFAETLGLPRAGAQTRTLAAQRLPAGRYQAVLMPPPRGYAQGGLRLRRVLPLTVLSEPPQLARETPYLERLVGSLQQVMRRRQGLPAELAAMALGAWRYVNQTTVSAAVDSARRREANSVRTVLALLGMMERYERQPGFPATLRPLVENCLRTYDYAALDGGRSPVDNQKESKTILRLATQIVAGQRYPAQAFGANRQTGSSLRRAAEVAARSWLLQRGWFGFQTMLDDDRLDDLIFALCQLHALAKENTVRELAAVLLDKLFFTVGLHTFQGIGPGGLLAPAAALGRVL
;
A
#
# COMPACT_ATOMS: atom_id res chain seq x y z
N MET A 1 27.91 -31.35 -9.19
CA MET A 1 29.08 -30.45 -9.11
C MET A 1 29.00 -29.69 -7.79
N HIS A 2 29.98 -29.85 -6.90
CA HIS A 2 30.05 -29.10 -5.65
C HIS A 2 30.31 -27.62 -5.96
N SER A 3 29.26 -26.80 -5.88
CA SER A 3 29.42 -25.34 -5.80
C SER A 3 30.31 -25.07 -4.59
N ALA A 4 31.47 -24.46 -4.81
CA ALA A 4 32.33 -23.99 -3.72
C ALA A 4 31.48 -23.15 -2.76
N ALA A 5 31.66 -23.36 -1.45
CA ALA A 5 30.97 -22.57 -0.44
C ALA A 5 31.23 -21.08 -0.72
N PRO A 6 30.19 -20.22 -0.69
CA PRO A 6 30.39 -18.80 -0.89
C PRO A 6 31.42 -18.30 0.13
N PRO A 7 32.42 -17.51 -0.28
CA PRO A 7 33.57 -17.20 0.58
C PRO A 7 33.19 -16.37 1.81
N TYR A 8 32.01 -15.73 1.81
CA TYR A 8 31.53 -14.87 2.88
C TYR A 8 30.03 -15.06 3.13
N ALA A 9 29.61 -14.85 4.38
CA ALA A 9 28.20 -14.90 4.78
C ALA A 9 27.89 -13.86 5.86
N LEU A 10 26.75 -13.18 5.73
CA LEU A 10 26.15 -12.38 6.81
C LEU A 10 25.53 -13.30 7.85
N ARG A 11 25.61 -12.92 9.13
CA ARG A 11 25.17 -13.76 10.25
C ARG A 11 24.21 -12.99 11.13
N TYR A 12 22.99 -13.50 11.28
CA TYR A 12 21.94 -12.88 12.08
C TYR A 12 21.38 -13.86 13.10
N ARG A 13 20.92 -13.35 14.24
CA ARG A 13 20.11 -14.13 15.18
C ARG A 13 18.66 -14.15 14.73
N LEU A 14 17.92 -15.16 15.15
CA LEU A 14 16.46 -15.12 15.08
C LEU A 14 15.94 -14.12 16.11
N VAL A 15 14.79 -13.51 15.83
CA VAL A 15 14.12 -12.57 16.74
C VAL A 15 12.84 -13.23 17.20
N ASP A 16 12.77 -13.65 18.47
CA ASP A 16 11.63 -14.39 19.04
C ASP A 16 11.22 -15.67 18.26
N GLY A 17 12.21 -16.29 17.60
CA GLY A 17 12.05 -17.44 16.73
C GLY A 17 11.71 -17.09 15.27
N PHE A 18 11.54 -15.82 14.92
CA PHE A 18 11.26 -15.39 13.55
C PHE A 18 12.55 -15.25 12.72
N ILE A 19 12.43 -15.59 11.45
CA ILE A 19 13.45 -15.29 10.44
C ILE A 19 13.20 -13.89 9.90
N HIS A 20 14.08 -12.96 10.27
CA HIS A 20 13.98 -11.55 9.86
C HIS A 20 14.74 -11.21 8.59
N HIS A 21 15.76 -11.98 8.23
CA HIS A 21 16.69 -11.63 7.14
C HIS A 21 16.65 -12.69 6.07
N TRP A 22 16.48 -12.24 4.82
CA TRP A 22 16.30 -13.08 3.65
C TRP A 22 17.12 -12.52 2.49
N LEU A 23 17.58 -13.41 1.60
CA LEU A 23 17.80 -13.01 0.21
C LEU A 23 16.48 -13.15 -0.53
N ALA A 24 16.06 -12.11 -1.24
CA ALA A 24 14.82 -12.09 -2.00
C ALA A 24 15.12 -11.86 -3.48
N ALA A 25 14.44 -12.59 -4.36
CA ALA A 25 14.43 -12.36 -5.80
C ALA A 25 12.99 -12.17 -6.28
N GLY A 26 12.68 -10.98 -6.79
CA GLY A 26 11.33 -10.61 -7.19
C GLY A 26 11.02 -9.13 -6.94
N PRO A 27 9.80 -8.71 -7.28
CA PRO A 27 8.72 -9.54 -7.79
C PRO A 27 8.90 -9.85 -9.29
N GLN A 28 8.52 -11.05 -9.67
CA GLN A 28 8.31 -11.42 -11.06
C GLN A 28 6.84 -11.22 -11.40
N LEU A 29 6.56 -10.43 -12.44
CA LEU A 29 5.22 -10.31 -13.02
C LEU A 29 4.94 -11.59 -13.80
N LEU A 30 3.86 -12.29 -13.46
CA LEU A 30 3.40 -13.46 -14.19
C LEU A 30 2.31 -13.05 -15.18
N SER A 31 2.24 -13.73 -16.33
CA SER A 31 1.16 -13.51 -17.29
C SER A 31 -0.17 -14.02 -16.72
N PRO A 32 -1.31 -13.38 -17.03
CA PRO A 32 -2.63 -13.84 -16.56
C PRO A 32 -2.92 -15.30 -16.93
N ASP A 33 -2.47 -15.78 -18.10
CA ASP A 33 -2.64 -17.16 -18.55
C ASP A 33 -1.79 -18.16 -17.74
N GLU A 34 -0.57 -17.77 -17.38
CA GLU A 34 0.33 -18.57 -16.52
C GLU A 34 -0.22 -18.69 -15.10
N SER A 35 -0.91 -17.65 -14.62
CA SER A 35 -1.56 -17.68 -13.31
C SER A 35 -2.93 -18.34 -13.33
N GLY A 36 -3.74 -18.18 -14.38
CA GLY A 36 -5.09 -18.75 -14.46
C GLY A 36 -5.08 -20.28 -14.59
N GLN A 37 -4.03 -20.84 -15.19
CA GLN A 37 -3.79 -22.29 -15.21
C GLN A 37 -3.22 -22.83 -13.88
N ARG A 38 -2.53 -22.00 -13.09
CA ARG A 38 -1.85 -22.40 -11.83
C ARG A 38 -2.64 -22.09 -10.56
N MET A 39 -3.51 -21.09 -10.61
CA MET A 39 -4.47 -20.70 -9.57
C MET A 39 -5.83 -21.19 -10.05
N GLY A 40 -6.11 -22.48 -9.86
CA GLY A 40 -7.35 -23.10 -10.32
C GLY A 40 -8.61 -22.33 -9.90
N SER A 41 -9.72 -22.59 -10.60
CA SER A 41 -11.05 -22.16 -10.17
C SER A 41 -11.28 -22.43 -8.68
N PRO A 42 -12.02 -21.57 -7.95
CA PRO A 42 -12.29 -21.79 -6.54
C PRO A 42 -12.91 -23.19 -6.35
N GLY A 43 -12.17 -24.10 -5.71
CA GLY A 43 -12.61 -25.48 -5.46
C GLY A 43 -12.03 -26.58 -6.37
N LEU A 44 -11.08 -26.30 -7.26
CA LEU A 44 -10.29 -27.34 -7.96
C LEU A 44 -8.81 -27.30 -7.53
N PRO A 45 -8.17 -28.44 -7.25
CA PRO A 45 -6.75 -28.48 -6.94
C PRO A 45 -5.94 -27.97 -8.15
N PRO A 46 -4.96 -27.07 -7.96
CA PRO A 46 -4.11 -26.60 -9.05
C PRO A 46 -3.30 -27.77 -9.62
N THR A 47 -3.28 -27.88 -10.94
CA THR A 47 -2.59 -28.93 -11.71
C THR A 47 -1.09 -28.98 -11.42
N GLU A 48 -0.53 -30.19 -11.38
CA GLU A 48 0.88 -30.56 -11.13
C GLU A 48 1.85 -30.01 -12.18
N HIS A 49 2.01 -28.69 -12.28
CA HIS A 49 3.23 -28.13 -12.83
C HIS A 49 4.22 -27.94 -11.69
N GLU A 50 5.18 -28.88 -11.58
CA GLU A 50 6.27 -28.85 -10.61
C GLU A 50 7.09 -27.56 -10.75
N LEU A 51 6.77 -26.57 -9.94
CA LEU A 51 7.64 -25.41 -9.78
C LEU A 51 8.98 -25.91 -9.24
N GLN A 52 10.04 -25.81 -10.04
CA GLN A 52 11.36 -26.27 -9.61
C GLN A 52 12.15 -25.13 -8.95
N PRO A 53 12.91 -25.42 -7.88
CA PRO A 53 13.80 -24.45 -7.28
C PRO A 53 14.92 -24.05 -8.27
N PRO A 54 15.53 -22.86 -8.11
CA PRO A 54 16.67 -22.46 -8.92
C PRO A 54 17.82 -23.46 -8.78
N THR A 55 18.51 -23.73 -9.89
CA THR A 55 19.58 -24.73 -9.97
C THR A 55 20.89 -24.29 -9.30
N SER A 56 21.07 -22.99 -9.06
CA SER A 56 22.24 -22.43 -8.38
C SER A 56 21.88 -21.97 -6.97
N ARG A 57 22.82 -22.14 -6.04
CA ARG A 57 22.66 -21.62 -4.67
C ARG A 57 22.57 -20.08 -4.73
N PRO A 58 21.55 -19.47 -4.10
CA PRO A 58 21.41 -18.01 -4.08
C PRO A 58 22.65 -17.30 -3.54
N LEU A 59 22.98 -16.15 -4.10
CA LEU A 59 24.10 -15.31 -3.69
C LEU A 59 23.70 -13.84 -3.83
N HIS A 60 23.97 -13.01 -2.83
CA HIS A 60 23.61 -11.58 -2.91
C HIS A 60 24.16 -10.92 -4.19
N LEU A 61 23.28 -10.24 -4.93
CA LEU A 61 23.47 -9.58 -6.22
C LEU A 61 23.74 -10.50 -7.43
N SER A 62 23.65 -11.83 -7.26
CA SER A 62 23.69 -12.76 -8.39
C SER A 62 22.35 -12.81 -9.13
N GLY A 63 22.40 -13.22 -10.41
CA GLY A 63 21.21 -13.48 -11.22
C GLY A 63 20.44 -14.72 -10.75
N PHE A 64 19.13 -14.74 -11.01
CA PHE A 64 18.27 -15.88 -10.74
C PHE A 64 18.35 -16.91 -11.88
N GLY A 65 19.38 -17.76 -11.86
CA GLY A 65 19.57 -18.81 -12.87
C GLY A 65 19.65 -18.31 -14.32
N GLU A 66 19.63 -19.24 -15.28
CA GLU A 66 19.68 -18.93 -16.72
C GLU A 66 18.29 -18.69 -17.34
N GLN A 67 17.22 -19.14 -16.69
CA GLN A 67 15.87 -19.18 -17.27
C GLN A 67 14.99 -17.95 -16.99
N ASP A 68 15.30 -17.15 -15.95
CA ASP A 68 14.53 -15.93 -15.62
C ASP A 68 15.38 -14.67 -15.87
N ALA A 69 15.35 -14.19 -17.11
CA ALA A 69 16.10 -13.01 -17.56
C ALA A 69 15.67 -11.75 -16.79
N GLY A 70 16.44 -11.39 -15.76
CA GLY A 70 16.38 -10.09 -15.09
C GLY A 70 16.12 -10.11 -13.58
N LEU A 71 15.80 -11.26 -12.98
CA LEU A 71 15.68 -11.36 -11.53
C LEU A 71 17.08 -11.42 -10.87
N ARG A 72 17.23 -10.73 -9.74
CA ARG A 72 18.46 -10.74 -8.93
C ARG A 72 18.12 -10.94 -7.46
N TRP A 73 19.02 -11.59 -6.74
CA TRP A 73 18.93 -11.73 -5.29
C TRP A 73 19.37 -10.45 -4.59
N ASP A 74 18.50 -9.88 -3.77
CA ASP A 74 18.77 -8.69 -2.95
C ASP A 74 18.52 -8.98 -1.47
N LEU A 75 19.11 -8.20 -0.57
CA LEU A 75 18.90 -8.36 0.86
C LEU A 75 17.54 -7.76 1.26
N LEU A 76 16.72 -8.54 1.96
CA LEU A 76 15.42 -8.13 2.46
C LEU A 76 15.29 -8.43 3.95
N ARG A 77 14.75 -7.47 4.71
CA ARG A 77 14.56 -7.58 6.16
C ARG A 77 13.10 -7.30 6.56
N CYS A 78 12.59 -8.06 7.53
CA CYS A 78 11.30 -7.80 8.18
C CYS A 78 11.32 -6.52 9.01
N ALA A 79 10.16 -5.90 9.19
CA ALA A 79 9.97 -4.88 10.21
C ALA A 79 9.80 -5.51 11.60
N ASP A 80 9.60 -4.68 12.63
CA ASP A 80 9.43 -5.13 14.02
C ASP A 80 8.20 -6.02 14.23
N ASP A 81 7.21 -5.95 13.33
CA ASP A 81 6.04 -6.84 13.27
C ASP A 81 6.35 -8.25 12.77
N HIS A 82 7.62 -8.52 12.40
CA HIS A 82 8.16 -9.78 11.90
C HIS A 82 7.67 -10.18 10.49
N PHE A 83 6.88 -9.32 9.83
CA PHE A 83 6.40 -9.57 8.48
C PHE A 83 7.33 -8.97 7.43
N LEU A 84 7.51 -9.72 6.34
CA LEU A 84 7.94 -9.18 5.07
C LEU A 84 6.75 -8.50 4.40
N HIS A 85 6.88 -7.22 4.07
CA HIS A 85 5.86 -6.47 3.34
C HIS A 85 6.21 -6.45 1.85
N LEU A 86 5.48 -7.23 1.05
CA LEU A 86 5.68 -7.38 -0.40
C LEU A 86 4.62 -6.61 -1.21
N SER A 87 3.83 -5.76 -0.56
CA SER A 87 2.59 -5.15 -1.12
C SER A 87 2.83 -3.97 -2.06
N ASP A 88 4.08 -3.64 -2.38
CA ASP A 88 4.42 -2.41 -3.13
C ASP A 88 4.10 -2.46 -4.63
N PHE A 89 3.59 -3.58 -5.11
CA PHE A 89 3.45 -3.82 -6.53
C PHE A 89 2.04 -3.41 -6.97
N ALA A 90 1.89 -2.12 -7.27
CA ALA A 90 0.64 -1.44 -7.59
C ALA A 90 -0.09 -1.89 -8.88
N ARG A 91 0.17 -3.10 -9.39
CA ARG A 91 -0.46 -3.62 -10.62
C ARG A 91 -1.31 -4.85 -10.30
N PRO A 92 -2.54 -4.94 -10.85
CA PRO A 92 -3.39 -6.12 -10.74
C PRO A 92 -2.84 -7.23 -11.65
N THR A 93 -1.71 -7.79 -11.27
CA THR A 93 -1.00 -8.84 -11.99
C THR A 93 -0.56 -9.87 -10.96
N PRO A 94 -0.63 -11.17 -11.28
CA PRO A 94 -0.08 -12.20 -10.41
C PRO A 94 1.43 -12.00 -10.28
N LEU A 95 1.91 -12.13 -9.05
CA LEU A 95 3.31 -11.91 -8.72
C LEU A 95 3.93 -13.14 -8.08
N ARG A 96 5.23 -13.29 -8.30
CA ARG A 96 6.07 -14.27 -7.63
C ARG A 96 7.25 -13.61 -6.95
N VAL A 97 7.55 -14.05 -5.73
CA VAL A 97 8.76 -13.68 -5.00
C VAL A 97 9.41 -14.94 -4.45
N TRP A 98 10.72 -15.05 -4.63
CA TRP A 98 11.55 -16.08 -4.02
C TRP A 98 12.27 -15.52 -2.81
N LEU A 99 12.32 -16.30 -1.73
CA LEU A 99 13.04 -15.97 -0.51
C LEU A 99 14.00 -17.11 -0.18
N TYR A 100 15.19 -16.77 0.31
CA TYR A 100 16.21 -17.73 0.67
C TYR A 100 16.91 -17.34 1.97
N ALA A 101 17.16 -18.33 2.81
CA ALA A 101 18.01 -18.19 3.99
C ALA A 101 18.66 -19.53 4.33
N THR A 102 19.91 -19.53 4.80
CA THR A 102 20.51 -20.71 5.43
C THR A 102 20.34 -20.60 6.93
N LEU A 103 19.72 -21.59 7.57
CA LEU A 103 19.68 -21.68 9.02
C LEU A 103 20.76 -22.65 9.50
N VAL A 104 21.55 -22.22 10.48
CA VAL A 104 22.59 -23.05 11.10
C VAL A 104 22.16 -23.47 12.50
N GLN A 105 22.21 -24.77 12.76
CA GLN A 105 21.88 -25.37 14.05
C GLN A 105 22.89 -26.46 14.42
N GLN A 106 23.04 -26.79 15.70
CA GLN A 106 24.04 -27.75 16.18
C GLN A 106 23.54 -29.20 16.28
N THR A 107 22.23 -29.40 16.25
CA THR A 107 21.61 -30.71 16.48
C THR A 107 20.67 -31.06 15.33
N ASP A 108 20.63 -32.34 15.00
CA ASP A 108 19.55 -32.91 14.18
C ASP A 108 18.22 -32.79 14.93
N GLY A 109 17.13 -32.62 14.20
CA GLY A 109 15.80 -32.66 14.82
C GLY A 109 14.69 -32.12 13.94
N ALA A 110 13.48 -32.59 14.23
CA ALA A 110 12.26 -32.00 13.72
C ALA A 110 11.99 -30.67 14.44
N ILE A 111 11.91 -29.58 13.69
CA ILE A 111 11.65 -28.23 14.21
C ILE A 111 10.26 -27.81 13.79
N THR A 112 9.46 -27.37 14.75
CA THR A 112 8.16 -26.78 14.50
C THR A 112 8.32 -25.47 13.76
N ALA A 113 7.64 -25.33 12.63
CA ALA A 113 7.56 -24.12 11.85
C ALA A 113 6.12 -23.62 11.78
N ARG A 114 5.93 -22.32 11.97
CA ARG A 114 4.66 -21.62 11.78
C ARG A 114 4.82 -20.58 10.69
N LEU A 115 4.19 -20.83 9.55
CA LEU A 115 4.10 -19.87 8.45
C LEU A 115 2.79 -19.10 8.58
N THR A 116 2.87 -17.77 8.44
CA THR A 116 1.71 -16.90 8.30
C THR A 116 1.89 -16.06 7.03
N ALA A 117 1.03 -16.25 6.02
CA ALA A 117 1.21 -15.62 4.71
C ALA A 117 -0.09 -15.31 3.99
N HIS A 118 -0.02 -14.36 3.04
CA HIS A 118 -1.00 -14.19 1.97
C HIS A 118 -0.58 -14.99 0.73
N GLY A 119 -1.59 -15.52 0.03
CA GLY A 119 -1.37 -16.28 -1.20
C GLY A 119 -0.76 -17.66 -0.97
N GLN A 120 -0.36 -18.30 -2.06
CA GLN A 120 0.23 -19.63 -2.02
C GLN A 120 1.71 -19.54 -1.68
N VAL A 121 2.18 -20.45 -0.82
CA VAL A 121 3.60 -20.56 -0.48
C VAL A 121 4.06 -22.00 -0.63
N ILE A 122 5.21 -22.20 -1.24
CA ILE A 122 5.89 -23.49 -1.30
C ILE A 122 7.25 -23.34 -0.62
N ILE A 123 7.60 -24.30 0.23
CA ILE A 123 8.83 -24.29 1.01
C ILE A 123 9.65 -25.52 0.64
N TRP A 124 10.93 -25.29 0.34
CA TRP A 124 11.95 -26.31 0.18
C TRP A 124 12.97 -26.22 1.31
N LEU A 125 13.35 -27.37 1.84
CA LEU A 125 14.45 -27.53 2.78
C LEU A 125 15.52 -28.41 2.14
N ASN A 126 16.75 -27.90 2.01
CA ASN A 126 17.87 -28.61 1.40
C ASN A 126 17.54 -29.18 -0.01
N GLY A 127 16.72 -28.46 -0.78
CA GLY A 127 16.29 -28.84 -2.13
C GLY A 127 15.06 -29.76 -2.20
N GLN A 128 14.55 -30.27 -1.07
CA GLN A 128 13.33 -31.09 -1.03
C GLN A 128 12.11 -30.24 -0.65
N ALA A 129 11.01 -30.37 -1.38
CA ALA A 129 9.76 -29.70 -1.03
C ALA A 129 9.19 -30.32 0.25
N VAL A 130 9.02 -29.50 1.29
CA VAL A 130 8.62 -29.95 2.64
C VAL A 130 7.26 -29.44 3.07
N HIS A 131 6.78 -28.34 2.51
CA HIS A 131 5.47 -27.79 2.84
C HIS A 131 4.87 -26.99 1.69
N ARG A 132 3.54 -27.03 1.59
CA ARG A 132 2.76 -26.17 0.70
C ARG A 132 1.64 -25.53 1.52
N HIS A 133 1.65 -24.21 1.58
CA HIS A 133 0.57 -23.42 2.13
C HIS A 133 -0.52 -23.22 1.06
N PRO A 134 -1.78 -23.51 1.36
CA PRO A 134 -2.86 -23.39 0.38
C PRO A 134 -3.06 -21.93 -0.05
N ALA A 135 -3.58 -21.75 -1.27
CA ALA A 135 -4.02 -20.45 -1.73
C ALA A 135 -5.36 -20.10 -1.07
N GLU A 136 -5.35 -19.13 -0.17
CA GLU A 136 -6.56 -18.46 0.33
C GLU A 136 -6.91 -17.26 -0.56
N PRO A 137 -8.13 -16.69 -0.45
CA PRO A 137 -8.45 -15.42 -1.12
C PRO A 137 -7.37 -14.37 -0.85
N ALA A 138 -7.03 -13.55 -1.85
CA ALA A 138 -5.88 -12.63 -1.80
C ALA A 138 -5.85 -11.68 -0.58
N THR A 139 -7.00 -11.38 0.00
CA THR A 139 -7.13 -10.51 1.19
C THR A 139 -6.97 -11.25 2.51
N THR A 140 -7.03 -12.57 2.52
CA THR A 140 -6.96 -13.40 3.72
C THR A 140 -5.53 -13.77 4.02
N ILE A 141 -5.09 -13.52 5.25
CA ILE A 141 -3.84 -14.06 5.78
C ILE A 141 -4.14 -15.38 6.49
N ALA A 142 -3.43 -16.44 6.16
CA ALA A 142 -3.60 -17.74 6.80
C ALA A 142 -2.33 -18.18 7.51
N SER A 143 -2.51 -19.02 8.53
CA SER A 143 -1.40 -19.62 9.28
C SER A 143 -1.44 -21.13 9.18
N SER A 144 -0.28 -21.75 8.96
CA SER A 144 -0.12 -23.21 9.00
C SER A 144 1.10 -23.57 9.84
N THR A 145 0.95 -24.59 10.67
CA THR A 145 2.03 -25.17 11.47
C THR A 145 2.42 -26.52 10.88
N PHE A 146 3.72 -26.78 10.71
CA PHE A 146 4.27 -28.01 10.14
C PHE A 146 5.65 -28.29 10.73
N SER A 147 6.19 -29.48 10.46
CA SER A 147 7.49 -29.91 10.97
C SER A 147 8.55 -29.85 9.86
N LEU A 148 9.72 -29.31 10.18
CA LEU A 148 10.86 -29.22 9.28
C LEU A 148 11.97 -30.18 9.78
N PRO A 149 12.44 -31.14 8.95
CA PRO A 149 13.49 -32.08 9.35
C PRO A 149 14.88 -31.43 9.19
N PHE A 150 15.36 -30.75 10.23
CA PHE A 150 16.67 -30.11 10.24
C PHE A 150 17.78 -31.13 10.53
N LYS A 151 18.91 -30.95 9.85
CA LYS A 151 20.19 -31.60 10.19
C LYS A 151 21.08 -30.63 10.97
N ALA A 152 22.05 -31.16 11.70
CA ALA A 152 23.13 -30.40 12.27
C ALA A 152 23.95 -29.72 11.16
N GLY A 153 24.39 -28.49 11.42
CA GLY A 153 25.05 -27.62 10.46
C GLY A 153 24.07 -26.74 9.67
N GLU A 154 24.40 -26.52 8.40
CA GLU A 154 23.66 -25.65 7.48
C GLU A 154 22.43 -26.33 6.89
N ASN A 155 21.31 -25.62 6.92
CA ASN A 155 20.05 -26.02 6.29
C ASN A 155 19.57 -24.89 5.39
N ASP A 156 19.52 -25.16 4.09
CA ASP A 156 19.08 -24.19 3.09
C ASP A 156 17.56 -24.20 3.03
N LEU A 157 16.96 -23.05 3.36
CA LEU A 157 15.53 -22.81 3.27
C LEU A 157 15.27 -21.92 2.05
N LEU A 158 14.44 -22.41 1.14
CA LEU A 158 13.96 -21.66 0.00
C LEU A 158 12.44 -21.60 0.03
N ILE A 159 11.89 -20.44 -0.25
CA ILE A 159 10.45 -20.20 -0.26
C ILE A 159 10.09 -19.54 -1.60
N CYS A 160 9.04 -20.05 -2.25
CA CYS A 160 8.39 -19.37 -3.36
C CYS A 160 7.01 -18.93 -2.90
N CYS A 161 6.71 -17.64 -3.08
CA CYS A 161 5.43 -17.05 -2.78
C CYS A 161 4.77 -16.61 -4.09
N GLU A 162 3.53 -16.99 -4.30
CA GLU A 162 2.73 -16.57 -5.45
C GLU A 162 1.39 -16.02 -4.98
N GLN A 163 1.04 -14.83 -5.47
CA GLN A 163 -0.26 -14.22 -5.18
C GLN A 163 -0.81 -13.57 -6.45
N ALA A 164 -2.06 -13.91 -6.78
CA ALA A 164 -2.84 -13.08 -7.69
C ALA A 164 -3.23 -11.79 -6.96
N ILE A 165 -2.59 -10.68 -7.32
CA ILE A 165 -2.96 -9.37 -6.80
C ILE A 165 -4.09 -8.81 -7.66
N GLN A 166 -5.25 -8.56 -7.06
CA GLN A 166 -6.32 -7.78 -7.66
C GLN A 166 -6.43 -6.43 -6.92
N GLY A 167 -6.22 -5.34 -7.66
CA GLY A 167 -6.19 -4.00 -7.08
C GLY A 167 -5.01 -3.81 -6.13
N THR A 168 -5.21 -3.02 -5.08
CA THR A 168 -4.30 -2.95 -3.95
C THR A 168 -4.73 -4.05 -2.97
N ALA A 169 -3.89 -5.08 -2.83
CA ALA A 169 -4.05 -6.14 -1.83
C ALA A 169 -2.76 -6.26 -1.02
N PRO A 170 -2.86 -6.41 0.32
CA PRO A 170 -1.69 -6.67 1.14
C PRO A 170 -1.11 -8.03 0.76
N TRP A 171 0.20 -8.05 0.64
CA TRP A 171 1.02 -9.24 0.47
C TRP A 171 2.08 -9.25 1.56
N ARG A 172 1.91 -10.15 2.52
CA ARG A 172 2.78 -10.29 3.69
C ARG A 172 3.12 -11.75 3.97
N LEU A 173 4.30 -11.98 4.55
CA LEU A 173 4.75 -13.30 4.99
C LEU A 173 5.59 -13.18 6.27
N ALA A 174 5.36 -14.09 7.21
CA ALA A 174 6.22 -14.32 8.36
C ALA A 174 6.44 -15.83 8.55
N LEU A 175 7.68 -16.21 8.87
CA LEU A 175 8.03 -17.57 9.26
C LEU A 175 8.65 -17.57 10.64
N GLN A 176 8.00 -18.30 11.55
CA GLN A 176 8.45 -18.51 12.92
C GLN A 176 8.90 -19.95 13.12
N LEU A 177 9.98 -20.13 13.86
CA LEU A 177 10.52 -21.40 14.37
C LEU A 177 10.47 -21.34 15.91
N PRO A 178 9.32 -21.65 16.55
CA PRO A 178 9.13 -21.45 17.99
C PRO A 178 10.15 -22.22 18.84
N ASP A 179 10.53 -23.43 18.42
CA ASP A 179 11.49 -24.29 19.12
C ASP A 179 12.90 -23.67 19.17
N LEU A 180 13.18 -22.70 18.29
CA LEU A 180 14.46 -22.00 18.21
C LEU A 180 14.46 -20.63 18.89
N ARG A 181 13.34 -20.21 19.49
CA ARG A 181 13.24 -18.92 20.19
C ARG A 181 14.34 -18.74 21.24
N SER A 182 14.62 -19.80 22.00
CA SER A 182 15.61 -19.79 23.09
C SER A 182 16.91 -20.49 22.72
N ALA A 183 17.12 -20.84 21.45
CA ALA A 183 18.31 -21.58 21.01
C ALA A 183 19.46 -20.61 20.70
N PRO A 184 20.48 -20.44 21.58
CA PRO A 184 21.51 -19.43 21.40
C PRO A 184 22.44 -19.71 20.21
N THR A 185 22.48 -20.96 19.75
CA THR A 185 23.33 -21.41 18.65
C THR A 185 22.64 -21.33 17.29
N ALA A 186 21.32 -21.13 17.25
CA ALA A 186 20.57 -20.99 16.00
C ALA A 186 20.84 -19.62 15.38
N ARG A 187 21.18 -19.60 14.09
CA ARG A 187 21.47 -18.36 13.36
C ARG A 187 21.09 -18.47 11.90
N ILE A 188 20.79 -17.33 11.31
CA ILE A 188 20.62 -17.16 9.87
C ILE A 188 21.97 -16.80 9.25
N GLN A 189 22.27 -17.43 8.13
CA GLN A 189 23.42 -17.16 7.27
C GLN A 189 22.93 -16.80 5.87
N LEU A 190 23.34 -15.63 5.39
CA LEU A 190 23.03 -15.19 4.03
C LEU A 190 24.32 -15.06 3.22
N PRO A 191 24.46 -15.79 2.10
CA PRO A 191 25.67 -15.82 1.31
C PRO A 191 25.87 -14.50 0.54
N ILE A 192 27.10 -13.97 0.60
CA ILE A 192 27.48 -12.73 -0.10
C ILE A 192 28.78 -12.92 -0.88
N GLY A 193 28.91 -12.21 -2.01
CA GLY A 193 30.05 -12.34 -2.91
C GLY A 193 31.34 -11.63 -2.45
N ALA A 194 31.28 -10.75 -1.45
CA ALA A 194 32.42 -9.96 -1.00
C ALA A 194 32.42 -9.70 0.51
N ASN A 195 33.61 -9.45 1.08
CA ASN A 195 33.81 -9.29 2.52
C ASN A 195 33.52 -7.89 3.04
N TYR A 196 32.26 -7.46 2.99
CA TYR A 196 31.80 -6.19 3.57
C TYR A 196 30.85 -6.38 4.78
N THR A 197 30.86 -7.57 5.39
CA THR A 197 29.92 -7.97 6.46
C THR A 197 29.81 -6.95 7.61
N LYS A 198 30.94 -6.50 8.15
CA LYS A 198 30.98 -5.49 9.23
C LYS A 198 30.38 -4.15 8.81
N GLN A 199 30.74 -3.69 7.62
CA GLN A 199 30.27 -2.40 7.09
C GLN A 199 28.77 -2.45 6.85
N LEU A 200 28.26 -3.54 6.26
CA LEU A 200 26.83 -3.73 6.01
C LEU A 200 26.04 -3.70 7.31
N HIS A 201 26.46 -4.46 8.33
CA HIS A 201 25.79 -4.47 9.63
C HIS A 201 25.75 -3.08 10.29
N ALA A 202 26.86 -2.33 10.20
CA ALA A 202 26.94 -0.99 10.76
C ALA A 202 25.99 0.00 10.04
N TYR A 203 25.84 -0.11 8.71
CA TYR A 203 24.85 0.69 7.98
C TYR A 203 23.40 0.25 8.25
N GLU A 204 23.12 -1.05 8.41
CA GLU A 204 21.78 -1.52 8.81
C GLU A 204 21.38 -0.91 10.15
N MET A 205 22.27 -0.97 11.15
CA MET A 205 22.05 -0.39 12.47
C MET A 205 21.84 1.13 12.40
N LEU A 206 22.63 1.84 11.59
CA LEU A 206 22.48 3.27 11.40
C LEU A 206 21.15 3.62 10.72
N PHE A 207 20.80 2.95 9.62
CA PHE A 207 19.59 3.26 8.86
C PHE A 207 18.30 2.97 9.65
N ASP A 208 18.31 2.02 10.58
CA ASP A 208 17.19 1.78 11.50
C ASP A 208 16.92 2.98 12.43
N GLN A 209 17.91 3.85 12.67
CA GLN A 209 17.75 5.05 13.51
C GLN A 209 17.18 6.25 12.74
N ALA A 210 17.04 6.15 11.42
CA ALA A 210 16.62 7.26 10.58
C ALA A 210 15.10 7.45 10.63
N THR A 211 14.67 8.63 11.06
CA THR A 211 13.24 9.00 11.13
C THR A 211 13.00 10.36 10.48
N THR A 212 11.76 10.68 10.14
CA THR A 212 11.33 12.05 9.83
C THR A 212 10.51 12.59 10.99
N ASP A 213 10.40 13.91 11.10
CA ASP A 213 9.50 14.54 12.08
C ASP A 213 8.05 14.60 11.58
N ARG A 214 7.85 14.37 10.27
CA ARG A 214 6.57 14.41 9.55
C ARG A 214 6.65 13.64 8.23
N ASP A 215 5.50 13.33 7.63
CA ASP A 215 5.36 12.76 6.28
C ASP A 215 4.92 13.79 5.24
N LEU A 216 4.45 14.96 5.68
CA LEU A 216 3.99 16.04 4.82
C LEU A 216 4.87 17.29 4.97
N PHE A 217 5.45 17.74 3.87
CA PHE A 217 6.35 18.90 3.83
C PHE A 217 5.81 19.98 2.91
N THR A 218 5.80 21.23 3.37
CA THR A 218 5.20 22.35 2.63
C THR A 218 5.96 23.66 2.83
N GLY A 219 5.88 24.57 1.85
CA GLY A 219 6.49 25.90 1.98
C GLY A 219 7.97 25.86 2.39
N SER A 220 8.31 26.50 3.51
CA SER A 220 9.68 26.55 4.02
C SER A 220 10.12 25.30 4.79
N ASP A 221 9.27 24.29 4.94
CA ASP A 221 9.63 23.04 5.62
C ASP A 221 10.85 22.41 4.96
N LEU A 222 11.85 22.09 5.77
CA LEU A 222 13.07 21.46 5.31
C LEU A 222 12.92 19.94 5.38
N VAL A 223 13.08 19.26 4.25
CA VAL A 223 13.12 17.79 4.25
C VAL A 223 14.41 17.36 4.92
N ALA A 224 14.29 16.70 6.07
CA ALA A 224 15.41 16.31 6.91
C ALA A 224 15.19 14.96 7.58
N ILE A 225 16.29 14.22 7.75
CA ILE A 225 16.32 12.99 8.54
C ILE A 225 16.77 13.33 9.95
N GLN A 226 15.96 12.93 10.93
CA GLN A 226 16.22 13.07 12.36
C GLN A 226 17.03 11.86 12.84
N TRP A 227 18.05 12.13 13.66
CA TRP A 227 18.85 11.12 14.33
C TRP A 227 18.64 11.18 15.84
N PRO A 228 18.55 10.03 16.53
CA PRO A 228 18.37 9.99 17.97
C PRO A 228 19.57 10.59 18.72
N GLN A 229 19.36 11.03 19.95
CA GLN A 229 20.44 11.50 20.83
C GLN A 229 21.45 10.40 21.14
N ASN A 230 20.99 9.16 21.27
CA ASN A 230 21.84 8.01 21.54
C ASN A 230 22.15 7.28 20.23
N LEU A 231 22.79 7.97 19.28
CA LEU A 231 23.21 7.36 18.02
C LEU A 231 24.39 6.40 18.28
N PRO A 232 24.25 5.08 18.05
CA PRO A 232 25.28 4.11 18.45
C PRO A 232 26.61 4.28 17.70
N GLU A 233 26.52 4.50 16.38
CA GLU A 233 27.68 4.68 15.50
C GLU A 233 27.28 5.63 14.35
N ALA A 234 28.19 6.52 13.97
CA ALA A 234 28.00 7.44 12.85
C ALA A 234 28.85 7.00 11.66
N LEU A 235 28.20 6.77 10.51
CA LEU A 235 28.87 6.44 9.26
C LEU A 235 28.54 7.49 8.20
N PRO A 236 29.49 7.83 7.29
CA PRO A 236 29.19 8.69 6.17
C PRO A 236 28.12 8.02 5.31
N LEU A 237 27.10 8.76 4.91
CA LEU A 237 26.03 8.28 4.06
C LEU A 237 25.71 9.28 2.96
N ASN A 238 24.97 8.80 1.97
CA ASN A 238 24.37 9.61 0.94
C ASN A 238 22.85 9.57 1.09
N LEU A 239 22.23 10.74 1.09
CA LEU A 239 20.79 10.94 1.15
C LEU A 239 20.32 11.52 -0.18
N ARG A 240 19.46 10.79 -0.88
CA ARG A 240 18.80 11.24 -2.11
C ARG A 240 17.35 11.59 -1.83
N LEU A 241 16.93 12.74 -2.32
CA LEU A 241 15.52 13.08 -2.41
C LEU A 241 15.07 12.90 -3.86
N GLN A 242 14.16 11.97 -4.09
CA GLN A 242 13.76 11.57 -5.44
C GLN A 242 12.26 11.26 -5.53
N PHE A 243 11.72 11.28 -6.74
CA PHE A 243 10.42 10.67 -7.02
C PHE A 243 10.52 9.13 -6.98
N PRO A 244 9.38 8.42 -6.79
CA PRO A 244 9.34 6.96 -6.83
C PRO A 244 9.81 6.34 -8.17
N ASP A 245 9.77 7.10 -9.26
CA ASP A 245 10.30 6.70 -10.57
C ASP A 245 11.85 6.81 -10.67
N GLY A 246 12.50 7.34 -9.64
CA GLY A 246 13.95 7.50 -9.55
C GLY A 246 14.47 8.87 -9.96
N GLN A 247 13.62 9.83 -10.37
CA GLN A 247 14.09 11.19 -10.68
C GLN A 247 14.63 11.89 -9.41
N ILE A 248 15.92 12.23 -9.41
CA ILE A 248 16.61 12.82 -8.25
C ILE A 248 16.53 14.36 -8.29
N PHE A 249 16.18 14.97 -7.15
CA PHE A 249 16.08 16.42 -6.96
C PHE A 249 17.15 16.97 -6.03
N ALA A 250 17.60 16.16 -5.07
CA ALA A 250 18.70 16.50 -4.18
C ALA A 250 19.54 15.28 -3.86
N GLU A 251 20.84 15.49 -3.70
CA GLU A 251 21.77 14.51 -3.19
C GLU A 251 22.62 15.18 -2.11
N THR A 252 22.76 14.54 -0.96
CA THR A 252 23.45 15.10 0.20
C THR A 252 24.33 14.04 0.83
N LEU A 253 25.64 14.26 0.76
CA LEU A 253 26.60 13.49 1.54
C LEU A 253 26.64 14.04 2.96
N GLY A 254 26.42 13.17 3.94
CA GLY A 254 26.33 13.56 5.34
C GLY A 254 27.02 12.56 6.26
N LEU A 255 27.48 13.05 7.41
CA LEU A 255 27.87 12.23 8.55
C LEU A 255 26.84 12.51 9.66
N PRO A 256 25.93 11.56 9.94
CA PRO A 256 24.95 11.68 11.01
C PRO A 256 25.61 12.05 12.34
N ARG A 257 24.94 12.91 13.10
CA ARG A 257 25.36 13.26 14.46
C ARG A 257 24.20 13.02 15.41
N ALA A 258 24.52 12.50 16.58
CA ALA A 258 23.58 12.31 17.68
C ALA A 258 22.72 13.57 17.90
N GLY A 259 21.39 13.39 17.89
CA GLY A 259 20.40 14.46 18.10
C GLY A 259 20.34 15.53 17.00
N ALA A 260 21.09 15.38 15.90
CA ALA A 260 21.13 16.34 14.81
C ALA A 260 20.25 15.89 13.62
N GLN A 261 20.20 16.75 12.60
CA GLN A 261 19.47 16.52 11.37
C GLN A 261 20.40 16.44 10.17
N THR A 262 20.18 15.47 9.28
CA THR A 262 20.72 15.51 7.92
C THR A 262 19.71 16.20 7.02
N ARG A 263 20.05 17.40 6.56
CA ARG A 263 19.14 18.32 5.86
C ARG A 263 19.33 18.26 4.35
N THR A 264 18.22 18.34 3.60
CA THR A 264 18.23 18.36 2.13
C THR A 264 17.68 19.68 1.60
N LEU A 265 16.59 19.66 0.83
CA LEU A 265 15.92 20.83 0.25
C LEU A 265 14.65 21.20 1.01
N ALA A 266 14.32 22.49 0.95
CA ALA A 266 13.04 22.99 1.40
C ALA A 266 11.92 22.62 0.41
N ALA A 267 10.73 22.33 0.93
CA ALA A 267 9.56 21.90 0.15
C ALA A 267 9.21 22.86 -0.99
N GLN A 268 9.32 24.18 -0.79
CA GLN A 268 9.05 25.20 -1.82
C GLN A 268 9.99 25.12 -3.05
N ARG A 269 11.13 24.42 -2.95
CA ARG A 269 12.05 24.19 -4.06
C ARG A 269 11.73 22.91 -4.83
N LEU A 270 10.71 22.17 -4.41
CA LEU A 270 10.33 20.88 -4.94
C LEU A 270 8.95 20.98 -5.59
N PRO A 271 8.74 20.36 -6.76
CA PRO A 271 7.39 20.14 -7.28
C PRO A 271 6.50 19.42 -6.25
N ALA A 272 5.21 19.75 -6.21
CA ALA A 272 4.27 18.95 -5.42
C ALA A 272 4.24 17.50 -5.92
N GLY A 273 4.22 16.57 -4.98
CA GLY A 273 4.20 15.15 -5.33
C GLY A 273 4.62 14.26 -4.18
N ARG A 274 4.62 12.96 -4.46
CA ARG A 274 5.17 11.94 -3.56
C ARG A 274 6.66 11.81 -3.82
N TYR A 275 7.44 11.76 -2.75
CA TYR A 275 8.89 11.63 -2.78
C TYR A 275 9.34 10.46 -1.90
N GLN A 276 10.59 10.08 -2.11
CA GLN A 276 11.32 9.14 -1.31
C GLN A 276 12.63 9.79 -0.87
N ALA A 277 12.88 9.78 0.44
CA ALA A 277 14.21 10.02 0.99
C ALA A 277 14.94 8.67 1.05
N VAL A 278 15.92 8.50 0.17
CA VAL A 278 16.69 7.26 0.00
C VAL A 278 18.06 7.43 0.65
N LEU A 279 18.28 6.71 1.74
CA LEU A 279 19.56 6.60 2.43
C LEU A 279 20.35 5.45 1.81
N MET A 280 21.62 5.68 1.50
CA MET A 280 22.53 4.68 0.97
C MET A 280 23.97 4.98 1.38
N PRO A 281 24.87 3.98 1.37
CA PRO A 281 26.30 4.22 1.51
C PRO A 281 26.82 5.23 0.45
N PRO A 282 27.94 5.93 0.70
CA PRO A 282 28.51 6.88 -0.25
C PRO A 282 28.85 6.20 -1.59
N PRO A 283 28.81 6.92 -2.73
CA PRO A 283 28.95 6.33 -4.07
C PRO A 283 30.18 5.44 -4.28
N ARG A 284 31.33 5.79 -3.68
CA ARG A 284 32.54 4.94 -3.74
C ARG A 284 32.30 3.57 -3.08
N GLY A 285 31.66 3.52 -1.92
CA GLY A 285 31.28 2.25 -1.28
C GLY A 285 30.15 1.52 -2.00
N TYR A 286 29.15 2.26 -2.50
CA TYR A 286 27.95 1.71 -3.12
C TYR A 286 28.18 1.14 -4.52
N ALA A 287 28.87 1.87 -5.41
CA ALA A 287 29.07 1.48 -6.80
C ALA A 287 30.36 0.69 -7.04
N GLN A 288 31.44 0.97 -6.30
CA GLN A 288 32.75 0.34 -6.51
C GLN A 288 33.05 -0.76 -5.48
N GLY A 289 32.41 -0.73 -4.30
CA GLY A 289 32.62 -1.69 -3.22
C GLY A 289 31.59 -2.82 -3.12
N GLY A 290 30.59 -2.85 -4.00
CA GLY A 290 29.53 -3.88 -3.99
C GLY A 290 28.56 -3.80 -2.80
N LEU A 291 28.64 -2.76 -1.96
CA LEU A 291 27.78 -2.55 -0.80
C LEU A 291 26.44 -1.94 -1.24
N ARG A 292 25.54 -2.79 -1.75
CA ARG A 292 24.19 -2.40 -2.19
C ARG A 292 23.22 -2.52 -1.01
N LEU A 293 23.06 -1.43 -0.26
CA LEU A 293 22.05 -1.31 0.80
C LEU A 293 21.35 0.04 0.65
N ARG A 294 20.04 0.08 0.89
CA ARG A 294 19.29 1.34 0.97
C ARG A 294 18.16 1.26 1.98
N ARG A 295 17.82 2.41 2.56
CA ARG A 295 16.60 2.63 3.35
C ARG A 295 15.78 3.71 2.68
N VAL A 296 14.49 3.46 2.47
CA VAL A 296 13.57 4.39 1.81
C VAL A 296 12.57 4.89 2.84
N LEU A 297 12.45 6.21 2.95
CA LEU A 297 11.47 6.89 3.78
C LEU A 297 10.50 7.66 2.86
N PRO A 298 9.23 7.25 2.75
CA PRO A 298 8.26 7.93 1.91
C PRO A 298 7.84 9.25 2.54
N LEU A 299 7.65 10.28 1.71
CA LEU A 299 7.14 11.59 2.14
C LEU A 299 6.35 12.25 1.02
N THR A 300 5.55 13.25 1.36
CA THR A 300 4.76 14.02 0.40
C THR A 300 5.11 15.50 0.52
N VAL A 301 5.30 16.14 -0.64
CA VAL A 301 5.50 17.58 -0.74
C VAL A 301 4.25 18.22 -1.31
N LEU A 302 3.77 19.29 -0.68
CA LEU A 302 2.77 20.18 -1.26
C LEU A 302 3.41 21.52 -1.60
N SER A 303 3.05 22.07 -2.76
CA SER A 303 3.59 23.34 -3.26
C SER A 303 3.29 24.54 -2.36
N GLU A 304 2.22 24.45 -1.56
CA GLU A 304 1.82 25.50 -0.63
C GLU A 304 1.48 24.85 0.71
N PRO A 305 1.80 25.49 1.84
CA PRO A 305 1.34 25.04 3.13
C PRO A 305 -0.19 25.00 3.11
N PRO A 306 -0.82 23.88 3.47
CA PRO A 306 -2.24 23.94 3.77
C PRO A 306 -2.38 24.97 4.90
N GLN A 307 -3.32 25.91 4.75
CA GLN A 307 -3.60 26.90 5.79
C GLN A 307 -4.19 26.14 6.99
N LEU A 308 -3.32 25.53 7.79
CA LEU A 308 -3.65 24.65 8.91
C LEU A 308 -3.37 25.30 10.27
N ALA A 309 -2.89 26.55 10.28
CA ALA A 309 -2.81 27.28 11.54
C ALA A 309 -4.21 27.30 12.16
N ARG A 310 -4.35 26.73 13.36
CA ARG A 310 -5.64 26.63 14.07
C ARG A 310 -6.29 28.01 14.24
N GLU A 311 -5.45 29.05 14.28
CA GLU A 311 -5.79 30.46 14.41
C GLU A 311 -6.39 31.08 13.14
N THR A 312 -6.17 30.50 11.96
CA THR A 312 -6.81 30.97 10.72
C THR A 312 -8.31 30.64 10.75
N PRO A 313 -9.21 31.60 10.45
CA PRO A 313 -10.65 31.35 10.39
C PRO A 313 -11.01 30.20 9.45
N TYR A 314 -12.03 29.42 9.82
CA TYR A 314 -12.44 28.23 9.07
C TYR A 314 -12.68 28.49 7.58
N LEU A 315 -13.39 29.58 7.23
CA LEU A 315 -13.70 29.92 5.84
C LEU A 315 -12.45 30.22 5.02
N GLU A 316 -11.48 30.91 5.60
CA GLU A 316 -10.20 31.18 4.93
C GLU A 316 -9.46 29.87 4.65
N ARG A 317 -9.38 28.97 5.64
CA ARG A 317 -8.76 27.64 5.46
C ARG A 317 -9.46 26.81 4.38
N LEU A 318 -10.80 26.86 4.34
CA LEU A 318 -11.60 26.18 3.32
C LEU A 318 -11.30 26.72 1.93
N VAL A 319 -11.33 28.05 1.76
CA VAL A 319 -11.05 28.70 0.48
C VAL A 319 -9.62 28.41 0.02
N GLY A 320 -8.63 28.52 0.90
CA GLY A 320 -7.23 28.20 0.61
C GLY A 320 -7.06 26.74 0.15
N SER A 321 -7.70 25.80 0.85
CA SER A 321 -7.66 24.37 0.49
C SER A 321 -8.29 24.10 -0.88
N LEU A 322 -9.44 24.72 -1.19
CA LEU A 322 -10.10 24.61 -2.49
C LEU A 322 -9.24 25.20 -3.61
N GLN A 323 -8.58 26.34 -3.37
CA GLN A 323 -7.68 26.95 -4.36
C GLN A 323 -6.51 26.03 -4.67
N GLN A 324 -5.93 25.36 -3.67
CA GLN A 324 -4.86 24.39 -3.88
C GLN A 324 -5.31 23.21 -4.74
N VAL A 325 -6.49 22.64 -4.45
CA VAL A 325 -7.05 21.53 -5.26
C VAL A 325 -7.32 21.99 -6.69
N MET A 326 -7.88 23.19 -6.89
CA MET A 326 -8.12 23.77 -8.21
C MET A 326 -6.81 23.96 -9.00
N ARG A 327 -5.74 24.45 -8.36
CA ARG A 327 -4.43 24.67 -9.00
C ARG A 327 -3.76 23.38 -9.49
N ARG A 328 -4.01 22.24 -8.84
CA ARG A 328 -3.46 20.94 -9.27
C ARG A 328 -4.00 20.50 -10.63
N ARG A 329 -5.19 20.97 -11.04
CA ARG A 329 -5.82 20.62 -12.33
C ARG A 329 -5.96 19.10 -12.57
N GLN A 330 -6.10 18.32 -11.50
CA GLN A 330 -6.18 16.86 -11.55
C GLN A 330 -7.62 16.36 -11.40
N GLY A 331 -8.18 15.89 -12.51
CA GLY A 331 -9.45 15.16 -12.55
C GLY A 331 -10.66 15.94 -12.00
N LEU A 332 -11.73 15.21 -11.72
CA LEU A 332 -13.00 15.76 -11.24
C LEU A 332 -12.88 16.61 -9.94
N PRO A 333 -12.03 16.28 -8.94
CA PRO A 333 -11.90 17.11 -7.75
C PRO A 333 -11.48 18.56 -8.02
N ALA A 334 -10.60 18.79 -9.00
CA ALA A 334 -10.19 20.16 -9.36
C ALA A 334 -11.36 20.98 -9.94
N GLU A 335 -12.23 20.35 -10.72
CA GLU A 335 -13.41 20.99 -11.29
C GLU A 335 -14.46 21.31 -10.23
N LEU A 336 -14.68 20.38 -9.28
CA LEU A 336 -15.57 20.62 -8.14
C LEU A 336 -15.06 21.76 -7.25
N ALA A 337 -13.73 21.85 -7.05
CA ALA A 337 -13.13 22.96 -6.32
C ALA A 337 -13.33 24.29 -7.05
N ALA A 338 -13.17 24.32 -8.39
CA ALA A 338 -13.46 25.51 -9.18
C ALA A 338 -14.93 25.94 -9.05
N MET A 339 -15.88 25.00 -9.11
CA MET A 339 -17.31 25.28 -8.91
C MET A 339 -17.60 25.81 -7.49
N ALA A 340 -17.01 25.20 -6.47
CA ALA A 340 -17.15 25.61 -5.08
C ALA A 340 -16.65 27.05 -4.83
N LEU A 341 -15.60 27.46 -5.54
CA LEU A 341 -15.04 28.81 -5.50
C LEU A 341 -15.79 29.82 -6.39
N GLY A 342 -16.84 29.39 -7.11
CA GLY A 342 -17.52 30.23 -8.13
C GLY A 342 -16.62 30.55 -9.33
N ALA A 343 -15.54 29.81 -9.52
CA ALA A 343 -14.51 30.04 -10.52
C ALA A 343 -14.89 29.40 -11.86
N TRP A 344 -16.12 29.63 -12.32
CA TRP A 344 -16.77 28.94 -13.44
C TRP A 344 -15.97 28.94 -14.74
N ARG A 345 -15.27 30.05 -15.05
CA ARG A 345 -14.38 30.19 -16.21
C ARG A 345 -13.23 29.16 -16.26
N TYR A 346 -12.90 28.56 -15.12
CA TYR A 346 -11.82 27.59 -14.99
C TYR A 346 -12.30 26.15 -14.93
N VAL A 347 -13.62 25.91 -15.01
CA VAL A 347 -14.18 24.57 -15.06
C VAL A 347 -13.92 23.96 -16.44
N ASN A 348 -13.12 22.91 -16.49
CA ASN A 348 -12.84 22.16 -17.71
C ASN A 348 -13.95 21.13 -17.96
N GLN A 349 -14.79 21.41 -18.95
CA GLN A 349 -15.90 20.54 -19.33
C GLN A 349 -15.42 19.19 -19.88
N THR A 350 -14.25 19.11 -20.52
CA THR A 350 -13.68 17.87 -21.04
C THR A 350 -13.33 16.90 -19.90
N THR A 351 -12.80 17.41 -18.78
CA THR A 351 -12.53 16.60 -17.59
C THR A 351 -13.81 15.98 -17.03
N VAL A 352 -14.90 16.76 -16.95
CA VAL A 352 -16.20 16.27 -16.45
C VAL A 352 -16.81 15.26 -17.43
N SER A 353 -16.74 15.51 -18.73
CA SER A 353 -17.19 14.56 -19.76
C SER A 353 -16.42 13.23 -19.70
N ALA A 354 -15.10 13.27 -19.52
CA ALA A 354 -14.29 12.06 -19.36
C ALA A 354 -14.69 11.25 -18.12
N ALA A 355 -15.04 11.92 -17.02
CA ALA A 355 -15.57 11.27 -15.82
C ALA A 355 -16.95 10.64 -16.07
N VAL A 356 -17.83 11.30 -16.84
CA VAL A 356 -19.12 10.74 -17.28
C VAL A 356 -18.90 9.48 -18.12
N ASP A 357 -17.98 9.51 -19.07
CA ASP A 357 -17.68 8.35 -19.93
C ASP A 357 -17.10 7.18 -19.13
N SER A 358 -16.19 7.45 -18.18
CA SER A 358 -15.66 6.44 -17.25
C SER A 358 -16.78 5.80 -16.42
N ALA A 359 -17.73 6.60 -15.91
CA ALA A 359 -18.88 6.11 -15.16
C ALA A 359 -19.80 5.23 -16.04
N ARG A 360 -20.06 5.64 -17.28
CA ARG A 360 -20.88 4.86 -18.24
C ARG A 360 -20.24 3.50 -18.58
N ARG A 361 -18.91 3.47 -18.73
CA ARG A 361 -18.14 2.23 -18.96
C ARG A 361 -18.02 1.34 -17.71
N ARG A 362 -18.48 1.80 -16.54
CA ARG A 362 -18.38 1.08 -15.25
C ARG A 362 -16.94 0.68 -14.92
N GLU A 363 -16.00 1.60 -15.14
CA GLU A 363 -14.59 1.41 -14.73
C GLU A 363 -14.48 1.26 -13.20
N ALA A 364 -13.32 0.77 -12.70
CA ALA A 364 -13.15 0.37 -11.30
C ALA A 364 -13.58 1.42 -10.24
N ASN A 365 -13.49 2.72 -10.56
CA ASN A 365 -13.86 3.83 -9.68
C ASN A 365 -15.21 4.49 -10.04
N SER A 366 -16.07 3.81 -10.81
CA SER A 366 -17.32 4.38 -11.31
C SER A 366 -18.26 4.81 -10.18
N VAL A 367 -18.36 4.05 -9.08
CA VAL A 367 -19.24 4.37 -7.95
C VAL A 367 -18.83 5.70 -7.29
N ARG A 368 -17.53 5.88 -6.99
CA ARG A 368 -16.99 7.15 -6.47
C ARG A 368 -17.27 8.30 -7.43
N THR A 369 -17.06 8.07 -8.72
CA THR A 369 -17.28 9.07 -9.77
C THR A 369 -18.75 9.48 -9.86
N VAL A 370 -19.68 8.53 -9.85
CA VAL A 370 -21.13 8.78 -9.85
C VAL A 370 -21.56 9.54 -8.60
N LEU A 371 -21.05 9.18 -7.43
CA LEU A 371 -21.33 9.93 -6.19
C LEU A 371 -20.81 11.38 -6.27
N ALA A 372 -19.64 11.60 -6.85
CA ALA A 372 -19.11 12.94 -7.10
C ALA A 372 -19.97 13.74 -8.08
N LEU A 373 -20.44 13.12 -9.17
CA LEU A 373 -21.35 13.75 -10.12
C LEU A 373 -22.73 14.06 -9.51
N LEU A 374 -23.26 13.18 -8.66
CA LEU A 374 -24.47 13.45 -7.88
C LEU A 374 -24.28 14.67 -6.98
N GLY A 375 -23.20 14.70 -6.20
CA GLY A 375 -22.89 15.85 -5.33
C GLY A 375 -22.66 17.15 -6.11
N MET A 376 -22.10 17.07 -7.32
CA MET A 376 -21.98 18.20 -8.24
C MET A 376 -23.35 18.77 -8.62
N MET A 377 -24.26 17.90 -9.04
CA MET A 377 -25.61 18.30 -9.46
C MET A 377 -26.42 18.85 -8.29
N GLU A 378 -26.34 18.24 -7.10
CA GLU A 378 -27.07 18.72 -5.91
C GLU A 378 -26.61 20.11 -5.46
N ARG A 379 -25.32 20.43 -5.60
CA ARG A 379 -24.76 21.70 -5.09
C ARG A 379 -24.77 22.84 -6.11
N TYR A 380 -24.47 22.53 -7.37
CA TYR A 380 -24.04 23.54 -8.33
C TYR A 380 -24.98 23.68 -9.54
N GLU A 381 -25.86 22.72 -9.83
CA GLU A 381 -26.70 22.75 -11.03
C GLU A 381 -27.53 24.02 -11.17
N ARG A 382 -28.03 24.56 -10.04
CA ARG A 382 -28.88 25.75 -9.99
C ARG A 382 -28.10 27.07 -10.03
N GLN A 383 -26.77 27.01 -9.99
CA GLN A 383 -25.93 28.19 -10.05
C GLN A 383 -25.89 28.74 -11.48
N PRO A 384 -25.98 30.06 -11.69
CA PRO A 384 -25.98 30.65 -13.03
C PRO A 384 -24.75 30.31 -13.88
N GLY A 385 -23.61 30.07 -13.24
CA GLY A 385 -22.35 29.73 -13.93
C GLY A 385 -22.18 28.25 -14.27
N PHE A 386 -23.13 27.38 -13.92
CA PHE A 386 -23.03 25.95 -14.23
C PHE A 386 -23.06 25.71 -15.75
N PRO A 387 -22.10 24.98 -16.34
CA PRO A 387 -22.06 24.80 -17.78
C PRO A 387 -23.31 24.10 -18.33
N ALA A 388 -24.07 24.81 -19.17
CA ALA A 388 -25.35 24.33 -19.70
C ALA A 388 -25.22 23.02 -20.51
N THR A 389 -24.09 22.83 -21.18
CA THR A 389 -23.71 21.62 -21.94
C THR A 389 -23.53 20.39 -21.06
N LEU A 390 -23.03 20.55 -19.82
CA LEU A 390 -22.77 19.44 -18.90
C LEU A 390 -24.05 18.90 -18.26
N ARG A 391 -25.05 19.77 -18.03
CA ARG A 391 -26.30 19.40 -17.36
C ARG A 391 -26.96 18.16 -17.99
N PRO A 392 -27.31 18.14 -19.29
CA PRO A 392 -27.96 16.98 -19.91
C PRO A 392 -27.06 15.74 -19.96
N LEU A 393 -25.74 15.92 -20.12
CA LEU A 393 -24.77 14.82 -20.18
C LEU A 393 -24.70 14.06 -18.85
N VAL A 394 -24.56 14.82 -17.75
CA VAL A 394 -24.48 14.29 -16.39
C VAL A 394 -25.82 13.74 -15.96
N GLU A 395 -26.92 14.45 -16.22
CA GLU A 395 -28.27 13.98 -15.88
C GLU A 395 -28.59 12.64 -16.56
N ASN A 396 -28.30 12.51 -17.86
CA ASN A 396 -28.50 11.26 -18.58
C ASN A 396 -27.66 10.13 -17.97
N CYS A 397 -26.36 10.38 -17.73
CA CYS A 397 -25.48 9.41 -17.06
C CYS A 397 -26.04 8.93 -15.73
N LEU A 398 -26.50 9.86 -14.89
CA LEU A 398 -27.02 9.55 -13.57
C LEU A 398 -28.36 8.81 -13.62
N ARG A 399 -29.23 9.07 -14.61
CA ARG A 399 -30.51 8.37 -14.77
C ARG A 399 -30.38 6.96 -15.32
N THR A 400 -29.38 6.72 -16.19
CA THR A 400 -29.13 5.41 -16.79
C THR A 400 -28.19 4.52 -15.99
N TYR A 401 -27.53 5.07 -14.96
CA TYR A 401 -26.65 4.27 -14.11
C TYR A 401 -27.43 3.25 -13.29
N ASP A 402 -26.89 2.05 -13.18
CA ASP A 402 -27.57 0.91 -12.57
C ASP A 402 -27.21 0.79 -11.09
N TYR A 403 -27.90 1.58 -10.27
CA TYR A 403 -27.69 1.59 -8.82
C TYR A 403 -28.17 0.32 -8.12
N ALA A 404 -29.09 -0.43 -8.74
CA ALA A 404 -29.61 -1.69 -8.21
C ALA A 404 -28.63 -2.85 -8.42
N ALA A 405 -27.89 -2.86 -9.54
CA ALA A 405 -26.83 -3.83 -9.76
C ALA A 405 -25.64 -3.67 -8.79
N LEU A 406 -25.54 -2.55 -8.07
CA LEU A 406 -24.54 -2.39 -7.00
C LEU A 406 -24.77 -3.37 -5.83
N ASP A 407 -25.99 -3.89 -5.69
CA ASP A 407 -26.34 -4.92 -4.71
C ASP A 407 -26.07 -6.34 -5.26
N GLY A 408 -25.82 -6.50 -6.58
CA GLY A 408 -25.95 -7.77 -7.32
C GLY A 408 -24.71 -8.27 -8.11
N GLY A 409 -23.50 -7.78 -7.86
CA GLY A 409 -22.28 -8.27 -8.50
C GLY A 409 -21.68 -9.48 -7.77
N ARG A 410 -21.76 -10.67 -8.38
CA ARG A 410 -21.13 -11.92 -7.91
C ARG A 410 -19.60 -11.82 -7.87
N SER A 411 -19.06 -11.35 -6.76
CA SER A 411 -17.89 -11.95 -6.11
C SER A 411 -17.92 -11.55 -4.63
N PRO A 412 -18.07 -12.49 -3.68
CA PRO A 412 -18.09 -12.21 -2.25
C PRO A 412 -16.87 -11.42 -1.76
N VAL A 413 -15.75 -11.51 -2.47
CA VAL A 413 -14.45 -10.91 -2.08
C VAL A 413 -14.40 -9.41 -2.39
N ASP A 414 -15.10 -8.95 -3.43
CA ASP A 414 -15.04 -7.55 -3.89
C ASP A 414 -16.05 -6.63 -3.17
N ASN A 415 -17.05 -7.24 -2.54
CA ASN A 415 -18.14 -6.59 -1.80
C ASN A 415 -17.86 -6.45 -0.28
N GLN A 416 -16.64 -6.82 0.16
CA GLN A 416 -16.26 -6.90 1.57
C GLN A 416 -15.51 -5.67 2.11
N LYS A 417 -14.97 -4.79 1.26
CA LYS A 417 -14.26 -3.58 1.74
C LYS A 417 -15.25 -2.54 2.28
N GLU A 418 -14.90 -1.95 3.42
CA GLU A 418 -15.73 -0.99 4.15
C GLU A 418 -16.00 0.28 3.33
N SER A 419 -14.99 0.80 2.64
CA SER A 419 -15.08 1.94 1.72
C SER A 419 -16.10 1.73 0.59
N LYS A 420 -16.05 0.58 -0.10
CA LYS A 420 -16.95 0.25 -1.21
C LYS A 420 -18.40 0.14 -0.73
N THR A 421 -18.61 -0.44 0.45
CA THR A 421 -19.93 -0.58 1.05
C THR A 421 -20.57 0.78 1.28
N ILE A 422 -19.87 1.69 1.97
CA ILE A 422 -20.44 3.00 2.28
C ILE A 422 -20.54 3.89 1.04
N LEU A 423 -19.62 3.77 0.08
CA LEU A 423 -19.72 4.45 -1.22
C LEU A 423 -21.00 4.05 -1.97
N ARG A 424 -21.29 2.75 -2.06
CA ARG A 424 -22.54 2.26 -2.68
C ARG A 424 -23.75 2.86 -1.99
N LEU A 425 -23.82 2.74 -0.66
CA LEU A 425 -24.96 3.20 0.11
C LEU A 425 -25.16 4.70 -0.03
N ALA A 426 -24.09 5.49 0.05
CA ALA A 426 -24.14 6.93 -0.19
C ALA A 426 -24.65 7.26 -1.59
N THR A 427 -24.17 6.54 -2.61
CA THR A 427 -24.62 6.71 -4.00
C THR A 427 -26.10 6.42 -4.17
N GLN A 428 -26.59 5.30 -3.63
CA GLN A 428 -28.00 4.90 -3.68
C GLN A 428 -28.92 5.90 -2.95
N ILE A 429 -28.49 6.37 -1.76
CA ILE A 429 -29.23 7.37 -0.98
C ILE A 429 -29.37 8.67 -1.78
N VAL A 430 -28.26 9.25 -2.25
CA VAL A 430 -28.28 10.54 -2.94
C VAL A 430 -29.01 10.43 -4.28
N ALA A 431 -28.81 9.35 -5.05
CA ALA A 431 -29.53 9.11 -6.30
C ALA A 431 -31.05 8.99 -6.08
N GLY A 432 -31.47 8.22 -5.07
CA GLY A 432 -32.89 8.03 -4.75
C GLY A 432 -33.55 9.29 -4.17
N GLN A 433 -32.79 10.16 -3.49
CA GLN A 433 -33.26 11.48 -3.05
C GLN A 433 -33.48 12.45 -4.21
N ARG A 434 -32.65 12.37 -5.26
CA ARG A 434 -32.73 13.21 -6.45
C ARG A 434 -33.80 12.75 -7.44
N TYR A 435 -33.93 11.43 -7.63
CA TYR A 435 -34.84 10.83 -8.63
C TYR A 435 -35.84 9.86 -7.99
N PRO A 436 -36.76 10.34 -7.12
CA PRO A 436 -37.60 9.48 -6.28
C PRO A 436 -38.56 8.57 -7.07
N ALA A 437 -39.02 9.01 -8.24
CA ALA A 437 -39.96 8.27 -9.09
C ALA A 437 -39.27 7.49 -10.24
N GLN A 438 -37.98 7.70 -10.46
CA GLN A 438 -37.24 7.02 -11.53
C GLN A 438 -37.10 5.54 -11.17
N ALA A 439 -37.34 4.66 -12.14
CA ALA A 439 -37.03 3.25 -12.02
C ALA A 439 -35.58 2.97 -12.42
N PHE A 440 -34.84 2.25 -11.58
CA PHE A 440 -33.45 1.87 -11.79
C PHE A 440 -33.30 0.36 -11.96
N GLY A 441 -32.34 -0.05 -12.80
CA GLY A 441 -31.94 -1.45 -13.02
C GLY A 441 -33.00 -2.34 -13.67
N ALA A 442 -32.65 -3.62 -13.86
CA ALA A 442 -33.54 -4.62 -14.45
C ALA A 442 -34.81 -4.87 -13.62
N ASN A 443 -34.71 -4.77 -12.29
CA ASN A 443 -35.81 -4.98 -11.37
C ASN A 443 -36.75 -3.76 -11.24
N ARG A 444 -36.48 -2.67 -11.99
CA ARG A 444 -37.28 -1.43 -12.03
C ARG A 444 -37.61 -0.85 -10.64
N GLN A 445 -36.66 -0.95 -9.70
CA GLN A 445 -36.84 -0.41 -8.36
C GLN A 445 -36.91 1.12 -8.42
N THR A 446 -37.91 1.74 -7.80
CA THR A 446 -38.03 3.19 -7.76
C THR A 446 -36.92 3.81 -6.90
N GLY A 447 -36.50 5.03 -7.23
CA GLY A 447 -35.50 5.76 -6.43
C GLY A 447 -35.91 5.92 -4.96
N SER A 448 -37.20 6.08 -4.67
CA SER A 448 -37.72 6.13 -3.29
C SER A 448 -37.53 4.80 -2.54
N SER A 449 -37.75 3.67 -3.21
CA SER A 449 -37.53 2.34 -2.64
C SER A 449 -36.03 2.08 -2.42
N LEU A 450 -35.21 2.42 -3.43
CA LEU A 450 -33.75 2.32 -3.36
C LEU A 450 -33.18 3.12 -2.19
N ARG A 451 -33.59 4.40 -2.06
CA ARG A 451 -33.19 5.27 -0.96
C ARG A 451 -33.51 4.65 0.39
N ARG A 452 -34.76 4.20 0.59
CA ARG A 452 -35.21 3.67 1.89
C ARG A 452 -34.41 2.43 2.30
N ALA A 453 -34.18 1.51 1.36
CA ALA A 453 -33.36 0.33 1.61
C ALA A 453 -31.92 0.71 1.98
N ALA A 454 -31.32 1.64 1.22
CA ALA A 454 -29.97 2.12 1.47
C ALA A 454 -29.83 2.90 2.78
N GLU A 455 -30.82 3.71 3.18
CA GLU A 455 -30.83 4.43 4.47
C GLU A 455 -30.85 3.46 5.66
N VAL A 456 -31.65 2.39 5.59
CA VAL A 456 -31.66 1.33 6.63
C VAL A 456 -30.31 0.62 6.73
N ALA A 457 -29.75 0.23 5.58
CA ALA A 457 -28.45 -0.44 5.54
C ALA A 457 -27.31 0.48 6.00
N ALA A 458 -27.32 1.75 5.58
CA ALA A 458 -26.34 2.76 6.00
C ALA A 458 -26.41 2.99 7.51
N ARG A 459 -27.59 3.16 8.09
CA ARG A 459 -27.73 3.34 9.54
C ARG A 459 -27.16 2.15 10.32
N SER A 460 -27.49 0.93 9.89
CA SER A 460 -26.94 -0.29 10.50
C SER A 460 -25.42 -0.33 10.41
N TRP A 461 -24.87 -0.08 9.22
CA TRP A 461 -23.43 -0.06 8.97
C TRP A 461 -22.72 1.02 9.81
N LEU A 462 -23.23 2.26 9.81
CA LEU A 462 -22.66 3.39 10.54
C LEU A 462 -22.64 3.12 12.05
N LEU A 463 -23.73 2.56 12.60
CA LEU A 463 -23.78 2.16 14.00
C LEU A 463 -22.76 1.07 14.30
N GLN A 464 -22.65 0.02 13.47
CA GLN A 464 -21.65 -1.03 13.67
C GLN A 464 -20.22 -0.46 13.69
N ARG A 465 -19.86 0.45 12.78
CA ARG A 465 -18.54 1.10 12.79
C ARG A 465 -18.37 2.02 14.02
N GLY A 466 -19.46 2.64 14.47
CA GLY A 466 -19.49 3.44 15.69
C GLY A 466 -19.13 2.62 16.94
N TRP A 467 -19.76 1.45 17.09
CA TRP A 467 -19.55 0.55 18.23
C TRP A 467 -18.21 -0.21 18.16
N PHE A 468 -17.89 -0.81 17.02
CA PHE A 468 -16.80 -1.78 16.91
C PHE A 468 -15.54 -1.20 16.24
N GLY A 469 -15.60 0.03 15.73
CA GLY A 469 -14.53 0.58 14.90
C GLY A 469 -14.59 0.04 13.48
N PHE A 470 -13.60 0.43 12.68
CA PHE A 470 -13.42 -0.06 11.31
C PHE A 470 -12.55 -1.32 11.34
N GLN A 471 -12.95 -2.32 10.57
CA GLN A 471 -12.23 -3.58 10.43
C GLN A 471 -10.98 -3.42 9.57
N THR A 472 -11.00 -2.48 8.63
CA THR A 472 -9.98 -2.37 7.57
C THR A 472 -9.19 -1.05 7.60
N MET A 473 -9.31 -0.24 8.66
CA MET A 473 -8.62 1.08 8.77
C MET A 473 -7.09 1.02 8.71
N LEU A 474 -6.50 -0.12 9.05
CA LEU A 474 -5.05 -0.38 8.94
C LEU A 474 -4.70 -1.30 7.77
N ASP A 475 -5.72 -1.78 7.07
CA ASP A 475 -5.59 -2.58 5.86
C ASP A 475 -5.68 -1.69 4.63
N ASP A 476 -5.55 -2.30 3.47
CA ASP A 476 -5.59 -1.69 2.13
C ASP A 476 -6.98 -1.16 1.73
N ASP A 477 -7.73 -0.59 2.68
CA ASP A 477 -8.97 0.10 2.40
C ASP A 477 -8.70 1.57 2.08
N ARG A 478 -9.42 2.07 1.08
CA ARG A 478 -9.25 3.44 0.59
C ARG A 478 -9.85 4.41 1.60
N LEU A 479 -9.02 4.88 2.54
CA LEU A 479 -9.47 5.85 3.53
C LEU A 479 -10.03 7.11 2.85
N ASP A 480 -9.48 7.50 1.70
CA ASP A 480 -9.98 8.60 0.88
C ASP A 480 -11.39 8.35 0.30
N ASP A 481 -11.77 7.10 0.09
CA ASP A 481 -13.13 6.68 -0.29
C ASP A 481 -14.08 6.69 0.92
N LEU A 482 -13.64 6.21 2.08
CA LEU A 482 -14.41 6.28 3.34
C LEU A 482 -14.72 7.74 3.71
N ILE A 483 -13.70 8.59 3.79
CA ILE A 483 -13.85 10.02 4.11
C ILE A 483 -14.78 10.68 3.11
N PHE A 484 -14.57 10.44 1.81
CA PHE A 484 -15.39 11.02 0.76
C PHE A 484 -16.87 10.63 0.91
N ALA A 485 -17.17 9.34 1.08
CA ALA A 485 -18.55 8.86 1.23
C ALA A 485 -19.24 9.46 2.47
N LEU A 486 -18.55 9.48 3.61
CA LEU A 486 -19.09 10.04 4.86
C LEU A 486 -19.31 11.56 4.74
N CYS A 487 -18.39 12.29 4.10
CA CYS A 487 -18.59 13.72 3.80
C CYS A 487 -19.82 13.95 2.91
N GLN A 488 -20.06 13.11 1.90
CA GLN A 488 -21.25 13.23 1.06
C GLN A 488 -22.54 12.92 1.83
N LEU A 489 -22.55 11.87 2.66
CA LEU A 489 -23.70 11.56 3.52
C LEU A 489 -24.00 12.69 4.50
N HIS A 490 -22.98 13.20 5.20
CA HIS A 490 -23.13 14.31 6.12
C HIS A 490 -23.66 15.58 5.44
N ALA A 491 -23.24 15.84 4.20
CA ALA A 491 -23.63 17.07 3.53
C ALA A 491 -24.93 16.98 2.72
N LEU A 492 -25.30 15.79 2.23
CA LEU A 492 -26.39 15.64 1.26
C LEU A 492 -27.55 14.77 1.75
N ALA A 493 -27.35 13.89 2.74
CA ALA A 493 -28.44 13.03 3.19
C ALA A 493 -29.56 13.84 3.86
N LYS A 494 -30.81 13.61 3.41
CA LYS A 494 -32.02 14.23 3.99
C LYS A 494 -32.44 13.59 5.31
N GLU A 495 -32.06 12.34 5.56
CA GLU A 495 -32.36 11.65 6.81
C GLU A 495 -31.33 12.04 7.89
N ASN A 496 -31.82 12.59 9.00
CA ASN A 496 -30.98 13.21 10.03
C ASN A 496 -30.05 12.20 10.72
N THR A 497 -30.51 10.97 10.98
CA THR A 497 -29.72 9.96 11.70
C THR A 497 -28.46 9.58 10.93
N VAL A 498 -28.58 9.28 9.63
CA VAL A 498 -27.48 8.98 8.72
C VAL A 498 -26.52 10.15 8.65
N ARG A 499 -27.06 11.38 8.56
CA ARG A 499 -26.25 12.61 8.50
C ARG A 499 -25.40 12.82 9.75
N GLU A 500 -25.98 12.63 10.92
CA GLU A 500 -25.33 12.80 12.22
C GLU A 500 -24.33 11.67 12.50
N LEU A 501 -24.71 10.41 12.24
CA LEU A 501 -23.82 9.26 12.38
C LEU A 501 -22.60 9.36 11.45
N ALA A 502 -22.78 9.88 10.23
CA ALA A 502 -21.66 10.11 9.31
C ALA A 502 -20.68 11.16 9.86
N ALA A 503 -21.17 12.23 10.50
CA ALA A 503 -20.32 13.23 11.16
C ALA A 503 -19.53 12.63 12.33
N VAL A 504 -20.21 11.89 13.21
CA VAL A 504 -19.57 11.24 14.36
C VAL A 504 -18.48 10.25 13.91
N LEU A 505 -18.70 9.52 12.82
CA LEU A 505 -17.69 8.63 12.27
C LEU A 505 -16.52 9.36 11.62
N LEU A 506 -16.75 10.52 10.98
CA LEU A 506 -15.65 11.36 10.48
C LEU A 506 -14.74 11.79 11.64
N ASP A 507 -15.32 12.27 12.74
CA ASP A 507 -14.55 12.66 13.93
C ASP A 507 -13.74 11.50 14.50
N LYS A 508 -14.39 10.32 14.65
CA LYS A 508 -13.73 9.09 15.11
C LYS A 508 -12.58 8.70 14.16
N LEU A 509 -12.81 8.76 12.86
CA LEU A 509 -11.83 8.38 11.85
C LEU A 509 -10.62 9.32 11.85
N PHE A 510 -10.82 10.64 11.90
CA PHE A 510 -9.71 11.60 11.99
C PHE A 510 -8.93 11.46 13.30
N PHE A 511 -9.62 11.21 14.41
CA PHE A 511 -8.96 10.93 15.69
C PHE A 511 -8.12 9.65 15.62
N THR A 512 -8.65 8.57 15.04
CA THR A 512 -7.92 7.31 14.85
C THR A 512 -6.70 7.49 13.94
N VAL A 513 -6.81 8.24 12.83
CA VAL A 513 -5.65 8.57 11.98
C VAL A 513 -4.56 9.30 12.79
N GLY A 514 -4.96 10.26 13.63
CA GLY A 514 -4.05 10.97 14.51
C GLY A 514 -3.34 10.06 15.51
N LEU A 515 -4.05 9.08 16.09
CA LEU A 515 -3.48 8.11 17.04
C LEU A 515 -2.47 7.15 16.41
N HIS A 516 -2.67 6.79 15.14
CA HIS A 516 -1.80 5.83 14.45
C HIS A 516 -0.74 6.48 13.56
N THR A 517 -0.54 7.79 13.67
CA THR A 517 0.60 8.47 13.06
C THR A 517 1.78 8.44 14.03
N PHE A 518 2.85 7.71 13.69
CA PHE A 518 4.02 7.53 14.54
C PHE A 518 5.29 7.95 13.82
N GLN A 519 6.13 8.78 14.48
CA GLN A 519 7.40 9.28 13.92
C GLN A 519 7.26 9.84 12.50
N GLY A 520 6.19 10.61 12.28
CA GLY A 520 5.91 11.22 10.99
C GLY A 520 5.48 10.24 9.90
N ILE A 521 5.02 9.03 10.23
CA ILE A 521 4.46 8.07 9.27
C ILE A 521 3.00 7.79 9.66
N GLY A 522 2.05 8.16 8.81
CA GLY A 522 0.62 7.86 9.01
C GLY A 522 0.24 6.37 8.87
N PRO A 523 -0.92 5.95 9.41
CA PRO A 523 -1.40 4.58 9.29
C PRO A 523 -1.71 4.17 7.84
N GLY A 524 -1.46 2.90 7.50
CA GLY A 524 -2.07 2.24 6.34
C GLY A 524 -1.82 2.90 4.99
N GLY A 525 -0.58 3.26 4.65
CA GLY A 525 -0.25 3.65 3.27
C GLY A 525 -1.01 4.87 2.73
N LEU A 526 -1.62 5.69 3.60
CA LEU A 526 -2.34 6.92 3.25
C LEU A 526 -1.54 7.86 2.35
N LEU A 527 -0.22 7.70 2.29
CA LEU A 527 0.70 8.42 1.40
C LEU A 527 1.65 7.52 0.57
N ALA A 528 1.55 6.19 0.61
CA ALA A 528 2.50 5.29 -0.07
C ALA A 528 1.81 4.15 -0.83
N PRO A 529 1.99 4.00 -2.16
CA PRO A 529 2.36 2.68 -2.68
C PRO A 529 3.79 2.47 -2.22
N ALA A 530 3.94 1.67 -1.15
CA ALA A 530 5.17 1.28 -0.43
C ALA A 530 6.48 1.80 -1.07
N ALA A 531 7.50 1.01 -1.36
CA ALA A 531 8.70 1.53 -2.02
C ALA A 531 9.29 0.42 -2.85
N ALA A 532 9.52 0.72 -4.13
CA ALA A 532 9.92 -0.25 -5.12
C ALA A 532 11.14 -0.99 -4.59
N LEU A 533 11.04 -2.32 -4.40
CA LEU A 533 12.20 -3.19 -4.54
C LEU A 533 12.90 -2.76 -5.84
N GLY A 534 14.17 -2.42 -5.70
CA GLY A 534 14.87 -1.58 -6.65
C GLY A 534 14.90 -2.31 -7.97
N ARG A 535 14.26 -1.74 -8.99
CA ARG A 535 14.73 -1.95 -10.35
C ARG A 535 16.11 -1.32 -10.42
N VAL A 536 17.12 -2.14 -10.15
CA VAL A 536 18.45 -1.93 -10.71
C VAL A 536 18.27 -2.19 -12.20
N LEU A 537 18.43 -1.15 -13.01
CA LEU A 537 18.79 -1.33 -14.43
C LEU A 537 20.05 -2.20 -14.52
#